data_AF-A0A2S0QVD6-F1
#
_entry.id   AF-A0A2S0QVD6-F1
#
_cell.length_a   1.000
_cell.length_b   1.000
_cell.length_c   1.000
_cell.angle_alpha   90.00
_cell.angle_beta   90.00
_cell.angle_gamma   90.00
#
_symmetry.space_group_name_H-M   'P 1'
#
loop_
_entity.id
_entity.type
_entity.pdbx_description
1 polymer ?
#
loop_
_entity_poly.entity_id
_entity_poly.type
_entity_poly.pdbx_seq_one_letter_code
_entity_poly.pdbx_strand_id
1 'polypeptide(L)'
;MSKANIKLQLSFDLDIEAPERLLALAHEDLCKTFSEILGAMVFQGLPTVAGKQLAKAGARIAAHHHHLDVRSLNARALPREVLIAAAPHLTDEELDKLAYQVQGKLPELPDALHRHLRRHALKLVGDFRFLPCTVSAKLSSGAPAKLEGKLNLTNGSVLIGERDRQSRLQANQGAIVVEPADTGVQLEATCAGHTLSGPVIEVSVMQLAAHRDPLIQAWLRNPG
;
A
#
# COMPACT_ATOMS: atom_id res chain seq x y z
N MET A 1 -25.38 -0.23 -32.06
CA MET A 1 -25.53 -0.55 -30.61
C MET A 1 -25.94 0.72 -29.88
N SER A 2 -27.08 0.75 -29.18
CA SER A 2 -27.46 1.96 -28.43
C SER A 2 -26.52 2.13 -27.24
N LYS A 3 -25.86 3.29 -27.17
CA LYS A 3 -25.02 3.69 -26.05
C LYS A 3 -25.89 3.84 -24.80
N ALA A 4 -25.41 3.35 -23.66
CA ALA A 4 -25.99 3.69 -22.38
C ALA A 4 -25.89 5.21 -22.17
N ASN A 5 -26.99 5.84 -21.76
CA ASN A 5 -27.09 7.28 -21.54
C ASN A 5 -27.27 7.64 -20.05
N ILE A 6 -27.54 6.65 -19.19
CA ILE A 6 -27.71 6.81 -17.74
C ILE A 6 -27.04 5.62 -17.02
N LYS A 7 -26.37 5.88 -15.89
CA LYS A 7 -25.84 4.86 -14.98
C LYS A 7 -26.68 4.83 -13.71
N LEU A 8 -27.34 3.71 -13.44
CA LEU A 8 -28.09 3.46 -12.21
C LEU A 8 -27.28 2.55 -11.30
N GLN A 9 -27.09 2.95 -10.03
CA GLN A 9 -26.45 2.12 -9.01
C GLN A 9 -27.46 1.85 -7.89
N LEU A 10 -27.63 0.58 -7.55
CA LEU A 10 -28.46 0.11 -6.44
C LEU A 10 -27.53 -0.64 -5.47
N SER A 11 -27.53 -0.23 -4.20
CA SER A 11 -26.74 -0.86 -3.14
C SER A 11 -27.68 -1.49 -2.12
N PHE A 12 -27.39 -2.72 -1.73
CA PHE A 12 -28.11 -3.45 -0.68
C PHE A 12 -27.08 -3.96 0.31
N ASP A 13 -27.26 -3.64 1.58
CA ASP A 13 -26.44 -4.17 2.66
C ASP A 13 -27.19 -5.34 3.32
N LEU A 14 -26.50 -6.47 3.43
CA LEU A 14 -27.04 -7.70 4.01
C LEU A 14 -26.24 -8.02 5.26
N ASP A 15 -26.87 -7.94 6.42
CA ASP A 15 -26.29 -8.42 7.68
C ASP A 15 -26.53 -9.92 7.78
N ILE A 16 -25.45 -10.70 7.73
CA ILE A 16 -25.50 -12.16 7.61
C ILE A 16 -24.90 -12.80 8.87
N GLU A 17 -25.65 -13.70 9.49
CA GLU A 17 -25.10 -14.61 10.50
C GLU A 17 -24.24 -15.68 9.80
N ALA A 18 -22.93 -15.48 9.83
CA ALA A 18 -21.98 -16.38 9.18
C ALA A 18 -21.43 -17.44 10.16
N PRO A 19 -21.23 -18.69 9.72
CA PRO A 19 -20.54 -19.70 10.52
C PRO A 19 -19.09 -19.27 10.86
N GLU A 20 -18.59 -19.68 12.04
CA GLU A 20 -17.26 -19.27 12.55
C GLU A 20 -16.12 -19.50 11.54
N ARG A 21 -16.19 -20.55 10.73
CA ARG A 21 -15.20 -20.85 9.69
C ARG A 21 -15.01 -19.72 8.68
N LEU A 22 -16.08 -18.96 8.38
CA LEU A 22 -16.03 -17.82 7.45
C LEU A 22 -15.45 -16.57 8.13
N LEU A 23 -15.67 -16.42 9.44
CA LEU A 23 -15.15 -15.28 10.21
C LEU A 23 -13.61 -15.29 10.31
N ALA A 24 -12.99 -16.44 10.10
CA ALA A 24 -11.54 -16.58 10.10
C ALA A 24 -10.87 -16.20 8.77
N LEU A 25 -11.64 -16.05 7.68
CA LEU A 25 -11.11 -15.79 6.35
C LEU A 25 -10.68 -14.33 6.17
N ALA A 26 -9.65 -14.14 5.35
CA ALA A 26 -9.32 -12.81 4.83
C ALA A 26 -10.38 -12.33 3.84
N HIS A 27 -10.44 -11.01 3.61
CA HIS A 27 -11.46 -10.39 2.77
C HIS A 27 -11.56 -11.02 1.37
N GLU A 28 -10.42 -11.31 0.72
CA GLU A 28 -10.39 -11.91 -0.62
C GLU A 28 -11.01 -13.32 -0.65
N ASP A 29 -10.60 -14.18 0.29
CA ASP A 29 -11.13 -15.54 0.42
C ASP A 29 -12.61 -15.54 0.83
N LEU A 30 -13.00 -14.57 1.66
CA LEU A 30 -14.39 -14.39 2.07
C LEU A 30 -15.26 -13.97 0.87
N CYS A 31 -14.82 -12.98 0.08
CA CYS A 31 -15.52 -12.58 -1.14
C CYS A 31 -15.59 -13.72 -2.16
N LYS A 32 -14.51 -14.47 -2.34
CA LYS A 32 -14.53 -15.65 -3.22
C LYS A 32 -15.55 -16.68 -2.75
N THR A 33 -15.56 -17.00 -1.46
CA THR A 33 -16.50 -17.95 -0.87
C THR A 33 -17.95 -17.48 -1.02
N PHE A 34 -18.26 -16.22 -0.74
CA PHE A 34 -19.61 -15.68 -0.92
C PHE A 34 -20.02 -15.58 -2.38
N SER A 35 -19.08 -15.29 -3.29
CA SER A 35 -19.33 -15.34 -4.73
C SER A 35 -19.74 -16.74 -5.19
N GLU A 36 -19.09 -17.78 -4.66
CA GLU A 36 -19.44 -19.18 -4.93
C GLU A 36 -20.80 -19.57 -4.33
N ILE A 37 -21.09 -19.14 -3.09
CA ILE A 37 -22.36 -19.43 -2.40
C ILE A 37 -23.55 -18.75 -3.10
N LEU A 38 -23.44 -17.45 -3.43
CA LEU A 38 -24.51 -16.70 -4.08
C LEU A 38 -24.70 -17.15 -5.54
N GLY A 39 -23.60 -17.45 -6.21
CA GLY A 39 -23.56 -18.05 -7.54
C GLY A 39 -24.28 -17.25 -8.63
N ALA A 40 -24.44 -17.88 -9.79
CA ALA A 40 -25.03 -17.24 -10.97
C ALA A 40 -26.49 -16.80 -10.76
N MET A 41 -27.24 -17.46 -9.85
CA MET A 41 -28.64 -17.11 -9.59
C MET A 41 -28.80 -15.69 -9.09
N VAL A 42 -27.94 -15.23 -8.17
CA VAL A 42 -28.00 -13.85 -7.66
C VAL A 42 -27.45 -12.87 -8.70
N PHE A 43 -26.25 -13.15 -9.21
CA PHE A 43 -25.56 -12.21 -10.12
C PHE A 43 -26.25 -12.03 -11.48
N GLN A 44 -26.98 -13.04 -11.97
CA GLN A 44 -27.78 -12.93 -13.21
C GLN A 44 -29.27 -12.70 -12.95
N GLY A 45 -29.79 -13.11 -11.79
CA GLY A 45 -31.19 -12.93 -11.43
C GLY A 45 -31.56 -11.47 -11.21
N LEU A 46 -30.73 -10.72 -10.48
CA LEU A 46 -30.98 -9.30 -10.19
C LEU A 46 -31.06 -8.43 -11.46
N PRO A 47 -30.10 -8.48 -12.41
CA PRO A 47 -30.23 -7.74 -13.66
C PRO A 47 -31.42 -8.22 -14.50
N THR A 48 -31.78 -9.50 -14.46
CA THR A 48 -32.96 -10.03 -15.17
C THR A 48 -34.26 -9.42 -14.63
N VAL A 49 -34.44 -9.38 -13.31
CA VAL A 49 -35.63 -8.80 -12.67
C VAL A 49 -35.68 -7.29 -12.89
N ALA A 50 -34.57 -6.58 -12.67
CA ALA A 50 -34.47 -5.14 -12.91
C ALA A 50 -34.79 -4.80 -14.39
N GLY A 51 -34.25 -5.58 -15.33
CA GLY A 51 -34.53 -5.42 -16.76
C GLY A 51 -36.00 -5.58 -17.10
N LYS A 52 -36.69 -6.58 -16.52
CA LYS A 52 -38.14 -6.78 -16.71
C LYS A 52 -38.96 -5.60 -16.19
N GLN A 53 -38.59 -5.00 -15.05
CA GLN A 53 -39.32 -3.84 -14.52
C GLN A 53 -39.03 -2.57 -15.31
N LEU A 54 -37.77 -2.32 -15.67
CA LEU A 54 -37.38 -1.18 -16.51
C LEU A 54 -38.04 -1.24 -17.90
N ALA A 55 -38.19 -2.42 -18.48
CA ALA A 55 -38.84 -2.61 -19.78
C ALA A 55 -40.31 -2.16 -19.77
N LYS A 56 -41.02 -2.28 -18.65
CA LYS A 56 -42.40 -1.75 -18.50
C LYS A 56 -42.47 -0.23 -18.67
N ALA A 57 -41.36 0.47 -18.44
CA ALA A 57 -41.20 1.91 -18.63
C ALA A 57 -40.44 2.26 -19.92
N GLY A 58 -40.22 1.30 -20.83
CA GLY A 58 -39.49 1.53 -22.09
C GLY A 58 -37.97 1.59 -21.96
N ALA A 59 -37.40 1.33 -20.78
CA ALA A 59 -35.96 1.29 -20.56
C ALA A 59 -35.40 -0.13 -20.74
N ARG A 60 -34.11 -0.23 -21.11
CA ARG A 60 -33.40 -1.51 -21.24
C ARG A 60 -32.03 -1.44 -20.58
N ILE A 61 -31.60 -2.54 -19.98
CA ILE A 61 -30.24 -2.67 -19.47
C ILE A 61 -29.31 -2.92 -20.67
N ALA A 62 -28.36 -2.02 -20.91
CA ALA A 62 -27.38 -2.17 -21.99
C ALA A 62 -26.16 -2.99 -21.55
N ALA A 63 -25.78 -2.91 -20.28
CA ALA A 63 -24.71 -3.66 -19.64
C ALA A 63 -24.96 -3.69 -18.13
N HIS A 64 -24.39 -4.67 -17.43
CA HIS A 64 -24.37 -4.72 -15.98
C HIS A 64 -22.99 -5.16 -15.49
N HIS A 65 -22.62 -4.66 -14.32
CA HIS A 65 -21.44 -5.07 -13.58
C HIS A 65 -21.88 -5.34 -12.16
N HIS A 66 -21.33 -6.36 -11.53
CA HIS A 66 -21.55 -6.62 -10.11
C HIS A 66 -20.25 -6.36 -9.35
N HIS A 67 -20.40 -5.87 -8.13
CA HIS A 67 -19.33 -5.74 -7.17
C HIS A 67 -19.79 -6.46 -5.91
N LEU A 68 -19.00 -7.43 -5.46
CA LEU A 68 -19.22 -8.12 -4.19
C LEU A 68 -18.17 -7.63 -3.21
N ASP A 69 -18.64 -7.20 -2.06
CA ASP A 69 -17.83 -6.79 -0.93
C ASP A 69 -18.39 -7.47 0.31
N VAL A 70 -17.51 -8.12 1.09
CA VAL A 70 -17.90 -8.79 2.33
C VAL A 70 -16.99 -8.34 3.45
N ARG A 71 -17.61 -7.83 4.50
CA ARG A 71 -16.92 -7.32 5.69
C ARG A 71 -17.31 -8.14 6.91
N SER A 72 -16.33 -8.49 7.72
CA SER A 72 -16.61 -9.00 9.06
C SER A 72 -16.93 -7.83 9.99
N LEU A 73 -18.15 -7.82 10.56
CA LEU A 73 -18.56 -6.81 11.54
C LEU A 73 -17.83 -6.96 12.88
N ASN A 74 -17.28 -8.15 13.14
CA ASN A 74 -16.56 -8.50 14.37
C ASN A 74 -15.03 -8.50 14.20
N ALA A 75 -14.52 -7.96 13.08
CA ALA A 75 -13.08 -7.93 12.85
C ALA A 75 -12.37 -7.12 13.93
N ARG A 76 -11.28 -7.68 14.47
CA ARG A 76 -10.41 -6.98 15.42
C ARG A 76 -9.80 -5.75 14.74
N ALA A 77 -10.02 -4.58 15.32
CA ALA A 77 -9.34 -3.36 14.89
C ALA A 77 -7.83 -3.47 15.16
N LEU A 78 -7.03 -3.23 14.12
CA LEU A 78 -5.57 -3.15 14.25
C LEU A 78 -5.17 -1.75 14.72
N PRO A 79 -4.27 -1.63 15.72
CA PRO A 79 -3.73 -0.34 16.11
C PRO A 79 -3.02 0.34 14.95
N ARG A 80 -3.21 1.67 14.81
CA ARG A 80 -2.64 2.46 13.71
C ARG A 80 -1.12 2.35 13.65
N GLU A 81 -0.47 2.37 14.80
CA GLU A 81 1.00 2.27 14.91
C GLU A 81 1.54 0.97 14.32
N VAL A 82 0.81 -0.15 14.46
CA VAL A 82 1.20 -1.45 13.89
C VAL A 82 1.14 -1.41 12.36
N LEU A 83 0.12 -0.75 11.81
CA LEU A 83 -0.01 -0.56 10.36
C LEU A 83 1.09 0.37 9.83
N ILE A 84 1.37 1.49 10.53
CA ILE A 84 2.44 2.43 10.17
C ILE A 84 3.80 1.75 10.21
N ALA A 85 4.10 0.98 11.26
CA ALA A 85 5.36 0.26 11.37
C ALA A 85 5.58 -0.70 10.20
N ALA A 86 4.53 -1.42 9.78
CA ALA A 86 4.60 -2.37 8.67
C ALA A 86 4.54 -1.70 7.29
N ALA A 87 3.94 -0.52 7.17
CA ALA A 87 3.62 0.08 5.89
C ALA A 87 3.76 1.61 5.90
N PRO A 88 4.93 2.17 6.27
CA PRO A 88 5.06 3.61 6.48
C PRO A 88 4.86 4.43 5.21
N HIS A 89 5.14 3.86 4.05
CA HIS A 89 4.88 4.44 2.73
C HIS A 89 3.41 4.68 2.37
N LEU A 90 2.44 4.07 3.07
CA LEU A 90 1.02 4.21 2.73
C LEU A 90 0.44 5.52 3.28
N THR A 91 -0.49 6.12 2.54
CA THR A 91 -1.30 7.25 3.02
C THR A 91 -2.30 6.79 4.07
N ASP A 92 -3.00 7.73 4.71
CA ASP A 92 -3.93 7.36 5.76
C ASP A 92 -5.11 6.52 5.28
N GLU A 93 -5.65 6.87 4.12
CA GLU A 93 -6.73 6.12 3.46
C GLU A 93 -6.27 4.72 3.03
N GLU A 94 -5.00 4.59 2.62
CA GLU A 94 -4.43 3.31 2.22
C GLU A 94 -4.15 2.40 3.41
N LEU A 95 -3.77 2.97 4.56
CA LEU A 95 -3.68 2.21 5.80
C LEU A 95 -5.05 1.69 6.24
N ASP A 96 -6.12 2.45 6.01
CA ASP A 96 -7.49 1.99 6.28
C ASP A 96 -7.91 0.87 5.33
N LYS A 97 -7.56 0.98 4.03
CA LYS A 97 -7.74 -0.10 3.05
C LYS A 97 -6.93 -1.34 3.41
N LEU A 98 -5.70 -1.18 3.89
CA LEU A 98 -4.87 -2.29 4.35
C LEU A 98 -5.54 -3.00 5.54
N ALA A 99 -5.96 -2.24 6.55
CA ALA A 99 -6.67 -2.78 7.72
C ALA A 99 -7.95 -3.52 7.32
N TYR A 100 -8.64 -3.02 6.30
CA TYR A 100 -9.81 -3.67 5.71
C TYR A 100 -9.47 -5.01 5.04
N GLN A 101 -8.43 -5.06 4.21
CA GLN A 101 -8.07 -6.26 3.44
C GLN A 101 -7.53 -7.41 4.30
N VAL A 102 -6.87 -7.10 5.41
CA VAL A 102 -6.21 -8.08 6.29
C VAL A 102 -7.11 -8.55 7.45
N GLN A 103 -8.41 -8.27 7.41
CA GLN A 103 -9.36 -8.78 8.41
C GLN A 103 -9.35 -10.32 8.49
N GLY A 104 -9.90 -10.87 9.58
CA GLY A 104 -9.96 -12.31 9.83
C GLY A 104 -8.88 -12.80 10.80
N LYS A 105 -8.41 -14.04 10.63
CA LYS A 105 -7.39 -14.64 11.52
C LYS A 105 -6.00 -14.09 11.23
N LEU A 106 -5.59 -13.12 12.03
CA LEU A 106 -4.26 -12.52 11.99
C LEU A 106 -3.21 -13.37 12.72
N PRO A 107 -1.92 -13.33 12.30
CA PRO A 107 -0.85 -13.94 13.07
C PRO A 107 -0.71 -13.34 14.46
N GLU A 108 -0.48 -14.17 15.48
CA GLU A 108 -0.35 -13.73 16.88
C GLU A 108 1.05 -13.20 17.21
N LEU A 109 2.08 -13.75 16.56
CA LEU A 109 3.47 -13.32 16.79
C LEU A 109 3.73 -11.97 16.11
N PRO A 110 4.32 -10.97 16.81
CA PRO A 110 4.55 -9.63 16.26
C PRO A 110 5.29 -9.62 14.92
N ASP A 111 6.37 -10.38 14.79
CA ASP A 111 7.16 -10.44 13.54
C ASP A 111 6.40 -11.11 12.39
N ALA A 112 5.55 -12.09 12.69
CA ALA A 112 4.71 -12.74 11.70
C ALA A 112 3.59 -11.81 11.24
N LEU A 113 2.99 -11.06 12.17
CA LEU A 113 2.00 -10.03 11.87
C LEU A 113 2.61 -8.92 11.01
N HIS A 114 3.78 -8.41 11.39
CA HIS A 114 4.47 -7.37 10.64
C HIS A 114 4.76 -7.82 9.20
N ARG A 115 5.32 -9.02 9.01
CA ARG A 115 5.56 -9.59 7.66
C ARG A 115 4.26 -9.81 6.88
N HIS A 116 3.18 -10.23 7.56
CA HIS A 116 1.88 -10.39 6.93
C HIS A 116 1.37 -9.03 6.40
N LEU A 117 1.27 -8.02 7.25
CA LEU A 117 0.82 -6.68 6.89
C LEU A 117 1.69 -6.07 5.79
N ARG A 118 3.01 -6.23 5.90
CA ARG A 118 3.96 -5.73 4.90
C ARG A 118 3.70 -6.31 3.50
N ARG A 119 3.46 -7.62 3.40
CA ARG A 119 3.16 -8.27 2.10
C ARG A 119 1.87 -7.75 1.49
N HIS A 120 0.83 -7.52 2.29
CA HIS A 120 -0.43 -6.97 1.80
C HIS A 120 -0.28 -5.49 1.39
N ALA A 121 0.45 -4.70 2.18
CA ALA A 121 0.73 -3.30 1.87
C ALA A 121 1.47 -3.13 0.53
N LEU A 122 2.46 -3.98 0.26
CA LEU A 122 3.21 -3.98 -1.01
C LEU A 122 2.37 -4.36 -2.23
N LYS A 123 1.26 -5.08 -2.04
CA LYS A 123 0.32 -5.39 -3.12
C LYS A 123 -0.71 -4.29 -3.33
N LEU A 124 -1.02 -3.53 -2.27
CA LEU A 124 -2.04 -2.49 -2.30
C LEU A 124 -1.64 -1.32 -3.20
N VAL A 125 -0.36 -0.95 -3.18
CA VAL A 125 0.20 0.11 -4.01
C VAL A 125 1.20 -0.53 -4.96
N GLY A 126 0.85 -0.59 -6.26
CA GLY A 126 1.67 -1.23 -7.30
C GLY A 126 2.92 -0.45 -7.70
N ASP A 127 3.13 0.74 -7.14
CA ASP A 127 4.18 1.68 -7.52
C ASP A 127 5.15 1.98 -6.37
N PHE A 128 6.41 2.23 -6.73
CA PHE A 128 7.41 2.73 -5.79
C PHE A 128 7.22 4.22 -5.55
N ARG A 129 7.27 4.62 -4.27
CA ARG A 129 7.15 6.04 -3.88
C ARG A 129 8.52 6.62 -3.63
N PHE A 130 8.89 7.61 -4.42
CA PHE A 130 10.19 8.25 -4.33
C PHE A 130 10.08 9.68 -3.80
N LEU A 131 11.06 10.06 -2.99
CA LEU A 131 11.30 11.43 -2.57
C LEU A 131 12.72 11.84 -2.96
N PRO A 132 12.94 13.01 -3.57
CA PRO A 132 14.28 13.57 -3.69
C PRO A 132 14.95 13.67 -2.31
N CYS A 133 16.24 13.39 -2.23
CA CYS A 133 16.99 13.48 -0.98
C CYS A 133 18.46 13.85 -1.22
N THR A 134 19.10 14.38 -0.18
CA THR A 134 20.55 14.57 -0.13
C THR A 134 21.16 13.56 0.84
N VAL A 135 22.29 12.97 0.47
CA VAL A 135 23.03 12.03 1.31
C VAL A 135 24.33 12.68 1.77
N SER A 136 24.51 12.84 3.07
CA SER A 136 25.75 13.32 3.67
C SER A 136 26.61 12.15 4.15
N ALA A 137 27.78 11.97 3.53
CA ALA A 137 28.69 10.86 3.78
C ALA A 137 30.17 11.29 3.63
N LYS A 138 31.09 10.36 3.83
CA LYS A 138 32.53 10.45 3.57
C LYS A 138 32.89 9.57 2.38
N LEU A 139 33.67 10.12 1.46
CA LEU A 139 34.29 9.37 0.36
C LEU A 139 35.40 8.45 0.87
N SER A 140 35.84 7.50 0.06
CA SER A 140 36.97 6.61 0.39
C SER A 140 38.28 7.34 0.68
N SER A 141 38.42 8.59 0.22
CA SER A 141 39.53 9.49 0.57
C SER A 141 39.43 10.09 1.98
N GLY A 142 38.30 9.91 2.67
CA GLY A 142 37.97 10.54 3.95
C GLY A 142 37.33 11.93 3.81
N ALA A 143 37.27 12.50 2.60
CA ALA A 143 36.66 13.80 2.37
C ALA A 143 35.13 13.76 2.55
N PRO A 144 34.50 14.79 3.16
CA PRO A 144 33.05 14.88 3.23
C PRO A 144 32.46 15.07 1.83
N ALA A 145 31.33 14.44 1.57
CA ALA A 145 30.57 14.55 0.33
C ALA A 145 29.07 14.65 0.59
N LYS A 146 28.39 15.37 -0.30
CA LYS A 146 26.95 15.41 -0.41
C LYS A 146 26.55 14.85 -1.77
N LEU A 147 25.77 13.78 -1.77
CA LEU A 147 25.31 13.11 -2.99
C LEU A 147 23.82 13.37 -3.18
N GLU A 148 23.40 13.64 -4.41
CA GLU A 148 21.98 13.75 -4.73
C GLU A 148 21.38 12.36 -4.98
N GLY A 149 20.15 12.14 -4.54
CA GLY A 149 19.47 10.87 -4.75
C GLY A 149 17.96 10.93 -4.62
N LYS A 150 17.35 9.76 -4.70
CA LYS A 150 15.92 9.53 -4.45
C LYS A 150 15.75 8.45 -3.39
N LEU A 151 15.13 8.78 -2.27
CA LEU A 151 14.73 7.84 -1.23
C LEU A 151 13.46 7.12 -1.67
N ASN A 152 13.50 5.80 -1.71
CA ASN A 152 12.34 4.95 -1.91
C ASN A 152 11.61 4.77 -0.58
N LEU A 153 10.49 5.45 -0.37
CA LEU A 153 9.69 5.30 0.85
C LEU A 153 9.13 3.89 0.98
N THR A 154 8.93 3.17 -0.13
CA THR A 154 8.40 1.81 -0.09
C THR A 154 9.35 0.89 0.65
N ASN A 155 10.65 0.86 0.33
CA ASN A 155 11.58 -0.14 0.88
C ASN A 155 12.82 0.44 1.61
N GLY A 156 13.00 1.76 1.61
CA GLY A 156 14.10 2.44 2.27
C GLY A 156 15.39 2.53 1.47
N SER A 157 15.44 2.04 0.24
CA SER A 157 16.65 2.18 -0.58
C SER A 157 16.81 3.61 -1.10
N VAL A 158 18.05 4.07 -1.21
CA VAL A 158 18.38 5.37 -1.84
C VAL A 158 19.02 5.12 -3.20
N LEU A 159 18.41 5.68 -4.24
CA LEU A 159 18.93 5.67 -5.60
C LEU A 159 19.77 6.93 -5.82
N ILE A 160 21.09 6.76 -5.95
CA ILE A 160 22.01 7.87 -6.19
C ILE A 160 21.92 8.38 -7.64
N GLY A 161 21.94 9.69 -7.79
CA GLY A 161 21.91 10.39 -9.06
C GLY A 161 23.10 10.07 -9.94
N GLU A 162 22.94 10.19 -11.27
CA GLU A 162 23.92 9.72 -12.25
C GLU A 162 25.31 10.31 -12.07
N ARG A 163 25.36 11.60 -11.72
CA ARG A 163 26.60 12.36 -11.46
C ARG A 163 27.45 11.73 -10.36
N ASP A 164 26.81 11.13 -9.36
CA ASP A 164 27.46 10.69 -8.14
C ASP A 164 27.61 9.16 -8.06
N ARG A 165 27.13 8.40 -9.06
CA ARG A 165 27.20 6.92 -9.07
C ARG A 165 28.62 6.36 -8.98
N GLN A 166 29.63 7.11 -9.42
CA GLN A 166 31.02 6.66 -9.35
C GLN A 166 31.69 6.98 -8.01
N SER A 167 30.98 7.66 -7.10
CA SER A 167 31.50 8.04 -5.80
C SER A 167 31.63 6.82 -4.90
N ARG A 168 32.87 6.52 -4.49
CA ARG A 168 33.16 5.46 -3.53
C ARG A 168 33.09 6.02 -2.13
N LEU A 169 32.19 5.47 -1.32
CA LEU A 169 32.05 5.84 0.08
C LEU A 169 33.06 5.09 0.96
N GLN A 170 33.48 5.73 2.05
CA GLN A 170 34.30 5.09 3.06
C GLN A 170 33.51 3.96 3.75
N ALA A 171 34.11 2.77 3.81
CA ALA A 171 33.55 1.66 4.58
C ALA A 171 33.59 1.98 6.08
N ASN A 172 32.60 1.51 6.84
CA ASN A 172 32.53 1.65 8.30
C ASN A 172 32.61 3.10 8.82
N GLN A 173 32.15 4.08 8.03
CA GLN A 173 32.19 5.50 8.41
C GLN A 173 31.17 5.91 9.49
N GLY A 174 30.41 4.95 10.03
CA GLY A 174 29.28 5.20 10.93
C GLY A 174 27.97 5.44 10.16
N ALA A 175 26.99 6.03 10.85
CA ALA A 175 25.69 6.36 10.27
C ALA A 175 25.85 7.41 9.17
N ILE A 176 25.28 7.12 8.00
CA ILE A 176 25.11 8.07 6.90
C ILE A 176 23.81 8.83 7.16
N VAL A 177 23.80 10.12 6.87
CA VAL A 177 22.58 10.94 7.03
C VAL A 177 21.92 11.12 5.67
N VAL A 178 20.65 10.73 5.56
CA VAL A 178 19.79 10.96 4.40
C VAL A 178 18.77 12.04 4.77
N GLU A 179 18.73 13.11 3.98
CA GLU A 179 17.84 14.26 4.17
C GLU A 179 16.83 14.32 3.03
N PRO A 180 15.59 13.83 3.22
CA PRO A 180 14.54 13.94 2.21
C PRO A 180 14.12 15.39 2.04
N ALA A 181 14.00 15.83 0.78
CA ALA A 181 13.67 17.21 0.44
C ALA A 181 12.33 17.64 1.06
N ASP A 182 12.27 18.88 1.53
CA ASP A 182 11.05 19.52 2.06
C ASP A 182 10.41 18.82 3.28
N THR A 183 11.21 18.04 4.04
CA THR A 183 10.74 17.35 5.25
C THR A 183 11.36 17.89 6.54
N GLY A 184 12.57 18.45 6.49
CA GLY A 184 13.36 18.78 7.68
C GLY A 184 13.81 17.54 8.50
N VAL A 185 13.62 16.34 7.97
CA VAL A 185 13.96 15.08 8.63
C VAL A 185 15.38 14.65 8.24
N GLN A 186 16.12 14.15 9.23
CA GLN A 186 17.40 13.47 9.03
C GLN A 186 17.22 11.98 9.37
N LEU A 187 17.40 11.12 8.38
CA LEU A 187 17.26 9.67 8.52
C LEU A 187 18.64 9.04 8.63
N GLU A 188 18.81 8.16 9.62
CA GLU A 188 20.00 7.33 9.72
C GLU A 188 19.95 6.21 8.67
N ALA A 189 21.03 6.10 7.90
CA ALA A 189 21.21 5.12 6.86
C ALA A 189 22.54 4.38 7.01
N THR A 190 22.62 3.22 6.37
CA THR A 190 23.85 2.43 6.25
C THR A 190 24.26 2.31 4.80
N CYS A 191 25.56 2.10 4.55
CA CYS A 191 26.07 1.72 3.24
C CYS A 191 26.33 0.21 3.22
N ALA A 192 25.52 -0.54 2.49
CA ALA A 192 25.62 -1.99 2.36
C ALA A 192 26.65 -2.44 1.31
N GLY A 193 27.22 -1.50 0.55
CA GLY A 193 28.24 -1.78 -0.45
C GLY A 193 28.16 -0.83 -1.64
N HIS A 194 28.64 -1.31 -2.78
CA HIS A 194 28.65 -0.56 -4.03
C HIS A 194 28.28 -1.48 -5.19
N THR A 195 27.33 -1.07 -6.01
CA THR A 195 26.93 -1.78 -7.24
C THR A 195 27.29 -0.95 -8.47
N LEU A 196 26.98 -1.46 -9.66
CA LEU A 196 27.14 -0.70 -10.92
C LEU A 196 26.34 0.60 -10.94
N SER A 197 25.27 0.69 -10.15
CA SER A 197 24.40 1.88 -10.06
C SER A 197 24.80 2.85 -8.95
N GLY A 198 25.92 2.63 -8.26
CA GLY A 198 26.42 3.48 -7.18
C GLY A 198 26.47 2.81 -5.82
N PRO A 199 26.76 3.59 -4.75
CA PRO A 199 26.73 3.08 -3.40
C PRO A 199 25.32 2.65 -3.00
N VAL A 200 25.21 1.52 -2.31
CA VAL A 200 23.94 0.97 -1.83
C VAL A 200 23.67 1.54 -0.45
N ILE A 201 22.82 2.55 -0.40
CA ILE A 201 22.44 3.22 0.85
C ILE A 201 21.02 2.80 1.23
N GLU A 202 20.85 2.39 2.48
CA GLU A 202 19.59 1.85 3.00
C GLU A 202 19.19 2.57 4.29
N VAL A 203 17.97 3.10 4.30
CA VAL A 203 17.26 3.56 5.49
C VAL A 203 16.36 2.42 5.97
N SER A 204 16.38 2.11 7.25
CA SER A 204 15.51 1.05 7.77
C SER A 204 14.02 1.43 7.68
N VAL A 205 13.14 0.45 7.50
CA VAL A 205 11.69 0.68 7.53
C VAL A 205 11.24 1.29 8.87
N MET A 206 11.91 0.94 9.96
CA MET A 206 11.66 1.52 11.28
C MET A 206 11.94 3.03 11.31
N GLN A 207 13.04 3.47 10.70
CA GLN A 207 13.35 4.90 10.55
C GLN A 207 12.29 5.61 9.70
N LEU A 208 11.85 4.99 8.59
CA LEU A 208 10.76 5.56 7.78
C LEU A 208 9.45 5.67 8.57
N ALA A 209 9.12 4.66 9.39
CA ALA A 209 7.92 4.67 10.21
C ALA A 209 7.94 5.75 11.30
N ALA A 210 9.08 5.93 11.97
CA ALA A 210 9.25 6.98 12.98
C ALA A 210 9.05 8.40 12.42
N HIS A 211 9.33 8.59 11.13
CA HIS A 211 9.21 9.87 10.43
C HIS A 211 8.12 9.87 9.36
N ARG A 212 7.13 8.97 9.45
CA ARG A 212 6.15 8.76 8.38
C ARG A 212 5.48 10.05 7.91
N ASP A 213 4.88 10.79 8.84
CA ASP A 213 3.97 11.88 8.48
C ASP A 213 4.65 12.98 7.66
N PRO A 214 5.82 13.54 8.05
CA PRO A 214 6.51 14.50 7.20
C PRO A 214 6.93 13.91 5.84
N LEU A 215 7.32 12.63 5.79
CA LEU A 215 7.69 11.96 4.52
C LEU A 215 6.50 11.83 3.58
N ILE A 216 5.35 11.35 4.07
CA ILE A 216 4.14 11.19 3.27
C ILE A 216 3.60 12.55 2.82
N GLN A 217 3.62 13.56 3.68
CA GLN A 217 3.18 14.90 3.31
C GLN A 217 4.07 15.52 2.22
N ALA A 218 5.39 15.31 2.27
CA ALA A 218 6.28 15.77 1.21
C ALA A 218 6.05 15.02 -0.10
N TRP A 219 5.80 13.71 -0.04
CA TRP A 219 5.49 12.91 -1.22
C TRP A 219 4.16 13.33 -1.86
N LEU A 220 3.12 13.58 -1.06
CA LEU A 220 1.81 14.03 -1.58
C LEU A 220 1.89 15.38 -2.29
N ARG A 221 2.81 16.26 -1.89
CA ARG A 221 3.06 17.53 -2.59
C ARG A 221 3.81 17.34 -3.90
N ASN A 222 4.72 16.36 -3.94
CA ASN A 222 5.58 16.06 -5.09
C ASN A 222 5.55 14.56 -5.40
N PRO A 223 4.43 14.02 -5.93
CA PRO A 223 4.37 12.62 -6.34
C PRO A 223 5.25 12.48 -7.59
N GLY A 224 6.50 12.10 -7.36
CA GLY A 224 7.52 11.96 -8.40
C GLY A 224 7.28 10.83 -9.38
#